data_AF-A0A7L2QL33-F1
#
_entry.id   AF-A0A7L2QL33-F1
#
_cell.length_a   1.000
_cell.length_b   1.000
_cell.length_c   1.000
_cell.angle_alpha   90.00
_cell.angle_beta   90.00
_cell.angle_gamma   90.00
#
_symmetry.space_group_name_H-M   'P 1'
#
loop_
_entity.id
_entity.type
_entity.pdbx_description
1 polymer ?
#
loop_
_entity_poly.entity_id
_entity_poly.type
_entity_poly.pdbx_seq_one_letter_code
_entity_poly.pdbx_strand_id
1 'polypeptide(L)'
;FGMAYQMWQPMELISGTDQPQTPGVFRFQEENGTWYLEKVKRKQWVLNPSTSTSPNVENEVCRRVYLFTLQPRDIEEFRGCNALLQTAPNSKFVLKSMCSLQTADGIRELVGWKLTEIKYNYRDNMDLVEIRILADEELEKTLKEKF
;
A
#
# COMPACT_ATOMS: atom_id res chain seq x y z
N PHE A 1 0.97 -3.27 -6.29
CA PHE A 1 0.62 -3.28 -4.85
C PHE A 1 0.23 -1.88 -4.39
N GLY A 2 1.04 -0.85 -4.67
CA GLY A 2 0.65 0.54 -4.47
C GLY A 2 0.47 0.92 -3.00
N MET A 3 -0.19 2.07 -2.78
CA MET A 3 -0.48 2.59 -1.44
C MET A 3 0.78 2.70 -0.58
N ALA A 4 0.65 2.56 0.74
CA ALA A 4 1.75 2.63 1.71
C ALA A 4 2.70 1.41 1.68
N TYR A 5 2.51 0.45 0.76
CA TYR A 5 3.34 -0.76 0.65
C TYR A 5 4.27 -0.74 -0.56
N GLN A 6 4.23 0.34 -1.35
CA GLN A 6 5.07 0.50 -2.52
C GLN A 6 6.52 0.74 -2.10
N MET A 7 7.43 -0.13 -2.55
CA MET A 7 8.87 0.14 -2.51
C MET A 7 9.22 1.26 -3.50
N TRP A 8 10.15 2.14 -3.12
CA TRP A 8 10.66 3.23 -3.96
C TRP A 8 11.94 2.89 -4.69
N GLN A 9 12.67 1.89 -4.17
CA GLN A 9 13.92 1.41 -4.75
C GLN A 9 13.82 -0.10 -4.96
N PRO A 10 14.56 -0.64 -5.94
CA PRO A 10 14.80 -2.07 -6.03
C PRO A 10 15.32 -2.62 -4.70
N MET A 11 14.94 -3.86 -4.41
CA MET A 11 15.33 -4.57 -3.20
C MET A 11 16.32 -5.67 -3.56
N GLU A 12 17.40 -5.78 -2.80
CA GLU A 12 18.32 -6.91 -2.90
C GLU A 12 17.64 -8.18 -2.40
N LEU A 13 17.78 -9.28 -3.13
CA LEU A 13 17.14 -10.55 -2.79
C LEU A 13 17.97 -11.31 -1.74
N ILE A 14 17.99 -10.79 -0.51
CA ILE A 14 18.70 -11.35 0.64
C ILE A 14 17.71 -11.56 1.78
N SER A 15 17.60 -12.81 2.24
CA SER A 15 16.69 -13.20 3.32
C SER A 15 17.14 -12.60 4.67
N GLY A 16 16.19 -12.03 5.42
CA GLY A 16 16.40 -11.52 6.78
C GLY A 16 16.99 -10.10 6.87
N THR A 17 17.45 -9.52 5.76
CA THR A 17 18.13 -8.21 5.76
C THR A 17 17.15 -7.05 5.70
N ASP A 18 17.27 -6.11 6.63
CA ASP A 18 16.55 -4.85 6.61
C ASP A 18 17.08 -3.93 5.50
N GLN A 19 16.17 -3.41 4.69
CA GLN A 19 16.46 -2.48 3.59
C GLN A 19 15.62 -1.21 3.78
N PRO A 20 16.17 -0.20 4.48
CA PRO A 20 15.49 1.07 4.72
C PRO A 20 15.24 1.83 3.42
N GLN A 21 14.02 2.29 3.22
CA GLN A 21 13.63 3.20 2.14
C GLN A 21 12.75 4.33 2.70
N THR A 22 12.48 5.36 1.90
CA THR A 22 11.62 6.49 2.32
C THR A 22 10.24 6.05 2.83
N PRO A 23 9.54 5.06 2.23
CA PRO A 23 8.25 4.56 2.74
C PRO A 23 8.32 3.78 4.05
N GLY A 24 9.52 3.34 4.46
CA GLY A 24 9.75 2.49 5.63
C GLY A 24 10.83 1.45 5.37
N VAL A 25 11.01 0.56 6.34
CA VAL A 25 11.96 -0.55 6.22
C VAL A 25 11.26 -1.75 5.59
N PHE A 26 11.84 -2.29 4.54
CA PHE A 26 11.39 -3.51 3.89
C PHE A 26 12.37 -4.65 4.18
N ARG A 27 11.88 -5.88 4.12
CA ARG A 27 12.68 -7.09 4.31
C ARG A 27 12.13 -8.18 3.41
N PHE A 28 13.02 -8.99 2.84
CA PHE A 28 12.63 -10.26 2.28
C PHE A 28 12.89 -11.37 3.31
N GLN A 29 11.94 -12.27 3.48
CA GLN A 29 12.11 -13.48 4.28
C GLN A 29 11.92 -14.69 3.36
N GLU A 30 12.89 -15.60 3.35
CA GLU A 30 12.80 -16.85 2.61
C GLU A 30 12.45 -17.99 3.58
N GLU A 31 11.45 -18.78 3.21
CA GLU A 31 11.04 -19.99 3.93
C GLU A 31 10.68 -21.08 2.89
N ASN A 32 11.47 -22.15 2.81
CA ASN A 32 11.19 -23.35 2.00
C ASN A 32 10.91 -23.07 0.50
N GLY A 33 11.71 -22.22 -0.14
CA GLY A 33 11.59 -21.81 -1.55
C GLY A 33 10.56 -20.70 -1.80
N THR A 34 9.86 -20.24 -0.76
CA THR A 34 8.91 -19.12 -0.83
C THR A 34 9.53 -17.87 -0.23
N TRP A 35 9.43 -16.77 -0.95
CA TRP A 35 9.88 -15.45 -0.52
C TRP A 35 8.71 -14.60 -0.09
N TYR A 36 8.83 -13.93 1.05
CA TYR A 36 7.85 -13.01 1.62
C TYR A 36 8.43 -11.61 1.58
N LEU A 37 7.70 -10.66 1.00
CA LEU A 37 7.98 -9.24 1.21
C LEU A 37 7.29 -8.81 2.51
N GLU A 38 8.08 -8.29 3.43
CA GLU A 38 7.64 -7.72 4.68
C GLU A 38 7.94 -6.22 4.72
N LYS A 39 7.04 -5.46 5.36
CA LYS A 39 7.23 -4.03 5.62
C LYS A 39 7.04 -3.74 7.09
N VAL A 40 8.04 -3.10 7.70
CA VAL A 40 7.95 -2.53 9.03
C VAL A 40 7.24 -1.18 8.93
N LYS A 41 6.13 -1.02 9.66
CA LYS A 41 5.37 0.23 9.64
C LYS A 41 6.00 1.24 10.58
N ARG A 42 6.12 2.49 10.11
CA ARG A 42 6.37 3.62 11.00
C ARG A 42 5.09 3.98 11.77
N LYS A 43 5.29 4.61 12.91
CA LYS A 43 4.20 5.22 13.67
C LYS A 43 3.49 6.25 12.80
N GLN A 44 2.20 6.45 13.03
CA GLN A 44 1.39 7.38 12.26
C GLN A 44 0.82 8.46 13.17
N TRP A 45 0.89 9.71 12.71
CA TRP A 45 0.18 10.84 13.30
C TRP A 45 -1.04 11.16 12.43
N VAL A 46 -2.24 10.92 12.95
CA VAL A 46 -3.50 11.14 12.21
C VAL A 46 -4.10 12.49 12.61
N LEU A 47 -4.24 13.43 11.66
CA LEU A 47 -4.77 14.77 11.96
C LEU A 47 -6.27 14.79 12.27
N ASN A 48 -7.06 13.94 11.60
CA ASN A 48 -8.51 13.86 11.77
C ASN A 48 -8.92 12.47 12.28
N PRO A 49 -8.69 12.15 13.58
CA PRO A 49 -8.92 10.80 14.09
C PRO A 49 -10.39 10.36 14.02
N SER A 50 -11.34 11.31 14.04
CA SER A 50 -12.78 11.02 13.92
C SER A 50 -13.20 10.41 12.58
N THR A 51 -12.40 10.60 11.51
CA THR A 51 -12.63 10.00 10.18
C THR A 51 -11.83 8.71 9.97
N SER A 52 -11.03 8.31 10.96
CA SER A 52 -10.30 7.05 10.95
C SER A 52 -11.22 5.88 11.28
N THR A 53 -11.72 5.21 10.25
CA THR A 53 -12.46 3.95 10.39
C THR A 53 -11.56 2.73 10.56
N SER A 54 -10.23 2.89 10.53
CA SER A 54 -9.32 1.76 10.73
C SER A 54 -9.13 1.51 12.23
N PRO A 55 -9.32 0.26 12.72
CA PRO A 55 -8.90 -0.07 14.08
C PRO A 55 -7.43 0.30 14.22
N ASN A 56 -7.07 0.95 15.32
CA ASN A 56 -5.68 1.33 15.63
C ASN A 56 -4.76 0.16 15.33
N VAL A 57 -4.04 0.24 14.20
CA VAL A 57 -3.07 -0.78 13.77
C VAL A 57 -1.78 -0.56 14.54
N GLU A 58 -1.87 -0.38 15.85
CA GLU A 58 -0.73 -0.13 16.74
C GLU A 58 0.08 -1.42 17.00
N ASN A 59 -0.49 -2.60 16.69
CA ASN A 59 0.10 -3.88 17.11
C ASN A 59 0.85 -4.67 16.02
N GLU A 60 0.65 -4.38 14.72
CA GLU A 60 1.46 -5.02 13.66
C GLU A 60 2.66 -4.14 13.31
N VAL A 61 3.75 -4.33 14.04
CA VAL A 61 5.05 -3.68 13.79
C VAL A 61 5.58 -4.07 12.40
N CYS A 62 5.37 -5.33 12.00
CA CYS A 62 5.77 -5.89 10.71
C CYS A 62 4.55 -6.48 9.99
N ARG A 63 4.37 -6.13 8.71
CA ARG A 63 3.29 -6.65 7.87
C ARG A 63 3.83 -7.41 6.68
N ARG A 64 3.37 -8.67 6.52
CA ARG A 64 3.54 -9.43 5.27
C ARG A 64 2.70 -8.80 4.17
N VAL A 65 3.36 -8.40 3.10
CA VAL A 65 2.78 -7.66 1.97
C VAL A 65 2.31 -8.64 0.91
N TYR A 66 3.21 -9.47 0.39
CA TYR A 66 2.91 -10.58 -0.52
C TYR A 66 4.00 -11.64 -0.42
N LEU A 67 3.74 -12.79 -1.05
CA LEU A 67 4.71 -13.85 -1.23
C LEU A 67 4.89 -14.17 -2.71
N PHE A 68 6.03 -14.75 -3.07
CA PHE A 68 6.37 -15.17 -4.42
C PHE A 68 7.39 -16.32 -4.38
N THR A 69 7.61 -16.96 -5.53
CA THR A 69 8.72 -17.91 -5.72
C THR A 69 9.64 -17.37 -6.79
N LEU A 70 10.85 -17.93 -6.90
CA LEU A 70 11.80 -17.56 -7.95
C LEU A 70 11.56 -18.29 -9.27
N GLN A 71 10.43 -19.01 -9.38
CA GLN A 71 10.05 -19.66 -10.63
C GLN A 71 9.74 -18.58 -11.69
N PRO A 72 10.41 -18.59 -12.85
CA PRO A 72 10.06 -17.72 -13.97
C PRO A 72 8.61 -17.95 -14.40
N ARG A 73 7.91 -16.89 -14.79
CA ARG A 73 6.50 -16.92 -15.20
C ARG A 73 6.32 -16.24 -16.55
N ASP A 74 5.42 -16.78 -17.36
CA ASP A 74 4.91 -16.11 -18.55
C ASP A 74 3.62 -15.33 -18.25
N ILE A 75 3.33 -14.30 -19.04
CA ILE A 75 2.13 -13.48 -18.88
C ILE A 75 0.84 -14.29 -19.03
N GLU A 76 0.86 -15.34 -19.86
CA GLU A 76 -0.30 -16.21 -20.10
C GLU A 76 -0.74 -16.96 -18.84
N GLU A 77 0.18 -17.24 -17.90
CA GLU A 77 -0.15 -17.85 -16.61
C GLU A 77 -1.04 -16.96 -15.75
N PHE A 78 -1.05 -15.64 -15.99
CA PHE A 78 -1.87 -14.68 -15.26
C PHE A 78 -3.25 -14.45 -15.90
N ARG A 79 -3.53 -14.99 -17.10
CA ARG A 79 -4.80 -14.75 -17.81
C ARG A 79 -6.03 -15.17 -17.01
N GLY A 80 -5.97 -16.35 -16.39
CA GLY A 80 -7.05 -16.86 -15.53
C GLY A 80 -7.26 -15.97 -14.29
N CYS A 81 -6.17 -15.62 -13.61
CA CYS A 81 -6.22 -14.71 -12.46
C CYS A 81 -6.76 -13.33 -12.83
N ASN A 82 -6.36 -12.78 -13.98
CA ASN A 82 -6.84 -11.50 -14.47
C ASN A 82 -8.37 -11.49 -14.65
N ALA A 83 -8.94 -12.51 -15.30
CA ALA A 83 -10.39 -12.62 -15.46
C ALA A 83 -11.11 -12.73 -14.11
N LEU A 84 -10.59 -13.56 -13.20
CA LEU A 84 -11.16 -13.75 -11.87
C LEU A 84 -11.12 -12.47 -11.04
N LEU A 85 -10.00 -11.76 -11.01
CA LEU A 85 -9.85 -10.53 -10.22
C LEU A 85 -10.80 -9.42 -10.69
N GLN A 86 -11.20 -9.40 -11.97
CA GLN A 86 -12.12 -8.39 -12.52
C GLN A 86 -13.60 -8.76 -12.44
N THR A 87 -13.94 -10.04 -12.18
CA THR A 87 -15.33 -10.52 -12.30
C THR A 87 -15.86 -11.24 -11.05
N ALA A 88 -14.98 -11.81 -10.22
CA ALA A 88 -15.41 -12.54 -9.05
C ALA A 88 -16.08 -11.59 -8.04
N PRO A 89 -17.29 -11.92 -7.53
CA PRO A 89 -18.08 -11.02 -6.68
C PRO A 89 -17.41 -10.71 -5.34
N ASN A 90 -16.49 -11.57 -4.88
CA ASN A 90 -15.69 -11.36 -3.67
C ASN A 90 -14.32 -10.71 -3.95
N SER A 91 -13.99 -10.41 -5.21
CA SER A 91 -12.74 -9.73 -5.54
C SER A 91 -12.76 -8.30 -4.99
N LYS A 92 -11.69 -7.91 -4.30
CA LYS A 92 -11.53 -6.54 -3.81
C LYS A 92 -11.56 -5.51 -4.94
N PHE A 93 -11.13 -5.90 -6.15
CA PHE A 93 -11.11 -5.03 -7.33
C PHE A 93 -12.50 -4.83 -7.97
N VAL A 94 -13.46 -5.71 -7.65
CA VAL A 94 -14.87 -5.53 -7.99
C VAL A 94 -15.60 -4.75 -6.90
N LEU A 95 -15.27 -5.03 -5.63
CA LEU A 95 -15.94 -4.45 -4.47
C LEU A 95 -15.52 -3.01 -4.15
N LYS A 96 -14.37 -2.55 -4.63
CA LYS A 96 -13.83 -1.23 -4.28
C LYS A 96 -13.21 -0.56 -5.51
N SER A 97 -13.60 0.70 -5.75
CA SER A 97 -12.83 1.61 -6.59
C SER A 97 -11.62 2.12 -5.81
N MET A 98 -10.46 2.13 -6.45
CA MET A 98 -9.24 2.67 -5.83
C MET A 98 -8.24 3.20 -6.84
N CYS A 99 -7.53 4.25 -6.45
CA CYS A 99 -6.30 4.69 -7.10
C CYS A 99 -5.28 5.12 -6.04
N SER A 100 -4.00 5.00 -6.36
CA SER A 100 -2.92 5.46 -5.47
C SER A 100 -1.76 5.99 -6.30
N LEU A 101 -1.17 7.10 -5.85
CA LEU A 101 -0.02 7.72 -6.49
C LEU A 101 1.04 8.04 -5.43
N GLN A 102 2.29 7.66 -5.69
CA GLN A 102 3.41 8.08 -4.85
C GLN A 102 3.72 9.56 -5.13
N THR A 103 4.05 10.31 -4.09
CA THR A 103 4.54 11.70 -4.21
C THR A 103 6.04 11.74 -3.91
N ALA A 104 6.67 12.91 -4.05
CA ALA A 104 8.10 13.07 -3.77
C ALA A 104 8.48 12.73 -2.32
N ASP A 105 7.53 12.87 -1.38
CA ASP A 105 7.76 12.70 0.06
C ASP A 105 6.68 11.83 0.74
N GLY A 106 5.89 11.08 -0.02
CA GLY A 106 4.67 10.49 0.51
C GLY A 106 3.85 9.69 -0.48
N ILE A 107 2.56 9.57 -0.18
CA ILE A 107 1.56 8.96 -1.05
C ILE A 107 0.23 9.70 -0.95
N ARG A 108 -0.59 9.50 -1.97
CA ARG A 108 -2.03 9.71 -1.90
C ARG A 108 -2.75 8.49 -2.41
N GLU A 109 -3.85 8.15 -1.76
CA GLU A 109 -4.73 7.07 -2.17
C GLU A 109 -6.18 7.51 -2.02
N LEU A 110 -7.01 7.05 -2.94
CA LEU A 110 -8.45 7.25 -2.89
C LEU A 110 -9.09 5.87 -2.97
N VAL A 111 -9.92 5.53 -1.99
CA VAL A 111 -10.68 4.28 -1.96
C VAL A 111 -12.16 4.60 -1.75
N GLY A 112 -12.97 4.38 -2.78
CA GLY A 112 -14.30 4.99 -2.85
C GLY A 112 -14.20 6.51 -2.76
N TRP A 113 -14.79 7.09 -1.71
CA TRP A 113 -14.76 8.53 -1.41
C TRP A 113 -13.71 8.91 -0.37
N LYS A 114 -12.98 7.94 0.20
CA LYS A 114 -11.99 8.21 1.24
C LYS A 114 -10.66 8.54 0.60
N LEU A 115 -10.30 9.83 0.61
CA LEU A 115 -8.98 10.31 0.25
C LEU A 115 -8.07 10.23 1.49
N THR A 116 -6.95 9.52 1.36
CA THR A 116 -5.89 9.48 2.35
C THR A 116 -4.61 10.03 1.74
N GLU A 117 -3.99 10.99 2.42
CA GLU A 117 -2.68 11.54 2.05
C GLU A 117 -1.70 11.25 3.19
N ILE A 118 -0.55 10.66 2.85
CA ILE A 118 0.48 10.31 3.82
C ILE A 118 1.76 11.03 3.43
N LYS A 119 2.32 11.80 4.37
CA LYS A 119 3.68 12.32 4.26
C LYS A 119 4.62 11.49 5.11
N TYR A 120 5.63 10.93 4.47
CA TYR A 120 6.57 10.03 5.10
C TYR A 120 7.59 10.79 5.96
N ASN A 121 7.94 10.20 7.09
CA ASN A 121 8.94 10.74 8.04
C ASN A 121 8.70 12.22 8.39
N TYR A 122 7.44 12.61 8.59
CA TYR A 122 7.08 14.00 8.85
C TYR A 122 7.77 14.56 10.10
N ARG A 123 7.81 13.77 11.18
CA ARG A 123 8.47 14.13 12.44
C ARG A 123 8.77 12.90 13.29
N ASP A 124 9.95 12.84 13.91
CA ASP A 124 10.31 11.83 14.92
C ASP A 124 10.03 10.37 14.47
N ASN A 125 10.36 10.04 13.22
CA ASN A 125 10.08 8.73 12.60
C ASN A 125 8.58 8.36 12.54
N MET A 126 7.73 9.37 12.43
CA MET A 126 6.28 9.23 12.25
C MET A 126 5.84 9.75 10.88
N ASP A 127 4.90 9.02 10.27
CA ASP A 127 4.22 9.44 9.05
C ASP A 127 3.01 10.30 9.41
N LEU A 128 2.84 11.43 8.74
CA LEU A 128 1.66 12.26 8.87
C LEU A 128 0.56 11.68 7.98
N VAL A 129 -0.63 11.47 8.52
CA VAL A 129 -1.77 10.91 7.80
C VAL A 129 -2.96 11.87 7.87
N GLU A 130 -3.41 12.29 6.69
CA GLU A 130 -4.60 13.11 6.50
C GLU A 130 -5.67 12.27 5.82
N ILE A 131 -6.89 12.30 6.37
CA ILE A 131 -8.03 11.55 5.86
C ILE A 131 -9.19 12.51 5.65
N ARG A 132 -9.78 12.45 4.45
CA ARG A 132 -10.98 13.20 4.08
C ARG A 132 -11.98 12.29 3.36
N ILE A 133 -13.26 12.42 3.71
CA ILE A 133 -14.35 11.82 2.92
C ILE A 133 -14.82 12.89 1.94
N LEU A 134 -14.73 12.58 0.65
CA LEU A 134 -15.13 13.47 -0.44
C LEU A 134 -16.65 13.40 -0.65
N ALA A 135 -17.25 14.53 -1.03
CA ALA A 135 -18.57 14.51 -1.65
C ALA A 135 -18.49 14.01 -3.10
N ASP A 136 -19.62 13.57 -3.67
CA ASP A 136 -19.69 13.08 -5.06
C ASP A 136 -19.19 14.12 -6.06
N GLU A 137 -19.55 15.39 -5.85
CA GLU A 137 -19.22 16.49 -6.74
C GLU A 137 -17.72 16.85 -6.72
N GLU A 138 -16.99 16.45 -5.67
CA GLU A 138 -15.55 16.69 -5.55
C GLU A 138 -14.70 15.62 -6.24
N LEU A 139 -15.29 14.47 -6.58
CA LEU A 139 -14.56 13.27 -6.98
C LEU A 139 -13.79 13.46 -8.29
N GLU A 140 -14.48 13.94 -9.34
CA GLU A 140 -13.88 14.14 -10.66
C GLU A 140 -12.71 15.14 -10.61
N LYS A 141 -12.94 16.29 -9.95
CA LYS A 141 -11.91 17.31 -9.77
C LYS A 141 -10.71 16.75 -9.02
N THR A 142 -10.95 16.00 -7.94
CA THR A 142 -9.89 15.39 -7.14
C THR A 142 -9.10 14.38 -7.96
N LEU A 143 -9.76 13.52 -8.75
CA LEU A 143 -9.09 12.57 -9.64
C LEU A 143 -8.16 13.30 -10.63
N LYS A 144 -8.66 14.35 -11.30
CA LYS A 144 -7.88 15.09 -12.30
C LYS A 144 -6.72 15.90 -11.72
N GLU A 145 -6.90 16.53 -10.56
CA GLU A 145 -5.89 17.42 -9.99
C GLU A 145 -4.85 16.68 -9.15
N LYS A 146 -5.22 15.52 -8.58
CA LYS A 146 -4.35 14.77 -7.68
C LYS A 146 -3.76 13.49 -8.27
N PHE A 147 -4.37 12.86 -9.27
CA PHE A 147 -3.91 11.57 -9.80
C PHE A 147 -3.59 11.66 -11.29
#